data_AF-A0A1Q3MLB6-F1
#
_entry.id   AF-A0A1Q3MLB6-F1
#
_cell.length_a   1.000
_cell.length_b   1.000
_cell.length_c   1.000
_cell.angle_alpha   90.00
_cell.angle_beta   90.00
_cell.angle_gamma   90.00
#
_symmetry.space_group_name_H-M   'P 1'
#
loop_
_entity.id
_entity.type
_entity.pdbx_description
1 polymer ?
#
loop_
_entity_poly.entity_id
_entity_poly.type
_entity_poly.pdbx_seq_one_letter_code
_entity_poly.pdbx_strand_id
1 'polypeptide(L)'
;MKKMIMSLAVLIGAAFVVGCGAEDVGSAPVVRVSASQREKDVNEKAESTLKWLESMAPSERQAALSRAPQIAASLKETTDPGIKSRLASLGLNL
;
A
#
# COMPACT_ATOMS: atom_id res chain seq x y z
N MET A 1 43.37 -3.01 -11.40
CA MET A 1 43.12 -4.04 -12.45
C MET A 1 42.05 -4.96 -11.88
N LYS A 2 40.93 -5.34 -12.49
CA LYS A 2 40.41 -5.27 -13.85
C LYS A 2 38.88 -5.34 -13.71
N LYS A 3 38.16 -4.44 -14.39
CA LYS A 3 36.70 -4.49 -14.54
C LYS A 3 36.34 -5.82 -15.20
N MET A 4 35.38 -6.57 -14.66
CA MET A 4 34.67 -7.60 -15.42
C MET A 4 33.26 -7.09 -15.68
N ILE A 5 33.02 -6.81 -16.95
CA ILE A 5 31.78 -6.29 -17.51
C ILE A 5 31.01 -7.51 -18.04
N MET A 6 29.69 -7.37 -18.08
CA MET A 6 28.88 -7.53 -19.29
C MET A 6 27.91 -8.70 -19.31
N SER A 7 26.63 -8.29 -19.24
CA SER A 7 25.48 -8.80 -19.99
C SER A 7 25.00 -10.22 -19.67
N LEU A 8 23.70 -10.40 -19.51
CA LEU A 8 22.85 -10.88 -20.61
C LEU A 8 21.38 -11.06 -20.19
N ALA A 9 20.50 -10.72 -21.13
CA ALA A 9 19.11 -11.14 -21.31
C ALA A 9 18.05 -10.65 -20.31
N VAL A 10 17.51 -9.47 -20.65
CA VAL A 10 16.06 -9.24 -20.60
C VAL A 10 15.36 -10.30 -21.46
N LEU A 11 14.46 -11.09 -20.87
CA LEU A 11 13.42 -11.83 -21.57
C LEU A 11 12.10 -11.59 -20.85
N ILE A 12 11.36 -10.61 -21.37
CA ILE A 12 9.96 -10.39 -21.11
C ILE A 12 9.22 -11.57 -21.75
N GLY A 13 8.73 -12.48 -20.93
CA GLY A 13 7.89 -13.59 -21.34
C GLY A 13 6.54 -13.51 -20.62
N ALA A 14 5.62 -12.76 -21.21
CA ALA A 14 4.21 -12.78 -20.82
C ALA A 14 3.63 -14.17 -21.15
N ALA A 15 3.52 -15.03 -20.14
CA ALA A 15 2.74 -16.26 -20.22
C ALA A 15 1.33 -15.99 -19.66
N PHE A 16 0.51 -15.30 -20.45
CA PHE A 16 -0.93 -15.51 -20.41
C PHE A 16 -1.18 -16.89 -21.03
N VAL A 17 -1.29 -17.91 -20.19
CA VAL A 17 -1.88 -19.19 -20.60
C VAL A 17 -3.10 -19.43 -19.71
N VAL A 18 -4.25 -19.17 -20.31
CA VAL A 18 -5.55 -19.66 -19.90
C VAL A 18 -5.49 -21.19 -19.96
N GLY A 19 -5.46 -21.83 -18.80
CA GLY A 19 -5.66 -23.27 -18.62
C GLY A 19 -6.87 -23.49 -17.73
N CYS A 20 -8.03 -23.70 -18.34
CA CYS A 20 -9.22 -24.24 -17.70
C CYS A 20 -9.02 -25.76 -17.56
N GLY A 21 -8.88 -26.25 -16.34
CA GLY A 21 -8.70 -27.67 -16.03
C GLY A 21 -8.67 -27.85 -14.52
N ALA A 22 -9.79 -28.28 -13.96
CA ALA A 22 -9.96 -28.60 -12.54
C ALA A 22 -9.00 -29.71 -12.11
N GLU A 23 -8.48 -29.62 -10.88
CA GLU A 23 -8.44 -30.72 -9.91
C GLU A 23 -7.86 -30.24 -8.55
N ASP A 24 -8.53 -30.65 -7.48
CA ASP A 24 -8.41 -30.31 -6.06
C ASP A 24 -7.00 -29.95 -5.54
N VAL A 25 -6.81 -28.67 -5.21
CA VAL A 25 -5.88 -28.23 -4.16
C VAL A 25 -6.70 -27.44 -3.16
N GLY A 26 -6.84 -28.01 -1.97
CA GLY A 26 -7.75 -27.67 -0.90
C GLY A 26 -8.23 -26.22 -0.89
N SER A 27 -9.55 -26.05 -0.82
CA SER A 27 -10.26 -24.81 -0.53
C SER A 27 -9.50 -23.94 0.46
N ALA A 28 -8.58 -23.12 -0.05
CA ALA A 28 -8.08 -21.97 0.68
C ALA A 28 -9.35 -21.15 0.93
N PRO A 29 -9.69 -20.83 2.19
CA PRO A 29 -10.86 -20.01 2.44
C PRO A 29 -10.64 -18.71 1.66
N VAL A 30 -11.41 -18.52 0.58
CA VAL A 30 -11.54 -17.23 -0.06
C VAL A 30 -12.26 -16.40 0.98
N VAL A 31 -11.49 -15.77 1.87
CA VAL A 31 -12.02 -14.85 2.86
C VAL A 31 -12.61 -13.71 2.04
N ARG A 32 -13.92 -13.82 1.76
CA ARG A 32 -14.70 -12.74 1.18
C ARG A 32 -14.83 -11.67 2.26
N VAL A 33 -13.74 -10.94 2.46
CA VAL A 33 -13.72 -9.76 3.33
C VAL A 33 -14.77 -8.82 2.74
N SER A 34 -15.87 -8.63 3.47
CA SER A 34 -16.96 -7.75 3.06
C SER A 34 -16.43 -6.33 2.84
N ALA A 35 -17.08 -5.56 1.97
CA ALA A 35 -16.67 -4.17 1.71
C ALA A 35 -16.57 -3.36 3.02
N SER A 36 -17.49 -3.59 3.97
CA SER A 36 -17.48 -2.98 5.30
C SER A 36 -16.26 -3.35 6.13
N GLN A 37 -15.80 -4.60 6.04
CA GLN A 37 -14.60 -5.03 6.78
C GLN A 37 -13.32 -4.44 6.16
N ARG A 38 -13.28 -4.29 4.82
CA ARG A 38 -12.17 -3.58 4.15
C ARG A 38 -12.14 -2.10 4.50
N GLU A 39 -13.29 -1.44 4.52
CA GLU A 39 -13.38 -0.04 4.93
C GLU A 39 -12.92 0.15 6.37
N LYS A 40 -13.32 -0.75 7.27
CA LYS A 40 -12.86 -0.74 8.66
C LYS A 40 -11.33 -0.90 8.74
N ASP A 41 -10.75 -1.86 8.04
CA ASP A 41 -9.30 -2.09 8.02
C ASP A 41 -8.52 -0.87 7.47
N VAL A 42 -9.02 -0.27 6.38
CA VAL A 42 -8.46 0.96 5.79
C VAL A 42 -8.50 2.11 6.80
N ASN A 43 -9.62 2.30 7.49
CA ASN A 43 -9.78 3.36 8.49
C ASN A 43 -8.91 3.12 9.74
N GLU A 44 -8.83 1.89 10.25
CA GLU A 44 -7.96 1.53 11.38
C GLU A 44 -6.47 1.76 11.02
N LYS A 45 -6.07 1.37 9.81
CA LYS A 45 -4.72 1.59 9.30
C LYS A 45 -4.41 3.07 9.11
N ALA A 46 -5.37 3.84 8.58
CA ALA A 46 -5.23 5.28 8.42
C ALA A 46 -5.11 5.99 9.78
N GLU A 47 -5.87 5.57 10.80
CA GLU A 47 -5.76 6.13 12.15
C GLU A 47 -4.40 5.83 12.78
N SER A 48 -3.91 4.59 12.67
CA SER A 48 -2.59 4.19 13.18
C SER A 48 -1.47 5.00 12.51
N THR A 49 -1.55 5.13 11.19
CA THR A 49 -0.62 5.94 10.39
C THR A 49 -0.65 7.41 10.82
N LEU A 50 -1.84 7.95 11.05
CA LEU A 50 -2.01 9.33 11.46
C LEU A 50 -1.40 9.61 12.84
N LYS A 51 -1.62 8.71 13.81
CA LYS A 51 -0.95 8.77 15.13
C LYS A 51 0.57 8.71 15.01
N TRP A 52 1.08 7.86 14.12
CA TRP A 52 2.51 7.79 13.84
C TRP A 52 3.05 9.12 13.26
N LEU A 53 2.36 9.71 12.28
CA LEU A 53 2.72 11.03 11.73
C LEU A 53 2.63 12.14 12.79
N GLU A 54 1.61 12.12 13.65
CA GLU A 54 1.46 13.06 14.77
C GLU A 54 2.62 12.98 15.76
N SER A 55 3.15 11.77 16.00
CA SER A 55 4.31 11.55 16.88
C SER A 55 5.63 12.06 16.31
N MET A 56 5.69 12.34 15.00
CA MET A 56 6.87 12.88 14.31
C MET A 56 6.90 14.41 14.31
N ALA A 57 8.10 14.96 14.17
CA ALA A 57 8.28 16.39 13.96
C ALA A 57 7.64 16.83 12.63
N PRO A 58 7.07 18.05 12.54
CA PRO A 58 6.40 18.53 11.33
C PRO A 58 7.25 18.43 10.06
N SER A 59 8.55 18.69 10.16
CA SER A 59 9.51 18.60 9.05
C SER A 59 9.76 17.16 8.57
N GLU A 60 9.60 16.17 9.45
CA GLU A 60 9.83 14.75 9.13
C GLU A 60 8.61 14.09 8.49
N ARG A 61 7.40 14.59 8.77
CA ARG A 61 6.15 14.02 8.23
C ARG A 61 6.12 14.01 6.70
N GLN A 62 6.51 15.11 6.06
CA GLN A 62 6.53 15.20 4.59
C GLN A 62 7.60 14.27 4.00
N ALA A 63 8.75 14.15 4.67
CA ALA A 63 9.82 13.24 4.27
C ALA A 63 9.41 11.77 4.41
N ALA A 64 8.67 11.43 5.47
CA ALA A 64 8.09 10.12 5.70
C ALA A 64 7.09 9.74 4.59
N LEU A 65 6.17 10.64 4.23
CA LEU A 65 5.25 10.43 3.13
C LEU A 65 5.96 10.30 1.77
N SER A 66 7.01 11.09 1.54
CA SER A 66 7.82 11.01 0.31
C SER A 66 8.57 9.68 0.18
N ARG A 67 9.04 9.13 1.31
CA ARG A 67 9.73 7.82 1.36
C ARG A 67 8.76 6.64 1.26
N ALA A 68 7.49 6.84 1.60
CA ALA A 68 6.48 5.80 1.65
C ALA A 68 5.19 6.24 0.92
N PRO A 69 5.21 6.34 -0.42
CA PRO A 69 4.06 6.78 -1.21
C PRO A 69 2.82 5.89 -1.04
N GLN A 70 3.01 4.60 -0.68
CA GLN A 70 1.94 3.68 -0.35
C GLN A 70 1.15 4.11 0.90
N ILE A 71 1.80 4.80 1.85
CA ILE A 71 1.13 5.33 3.04
C ILE A 71 0.23 6.49 2.62
N ALA A 72 0.72 7.38 1.76
CA ALA A 72 -0.08 8.48 1.23
C ALA A 72 -1.29 7.98 0.43
N ALA A 73 -1.12 6.93 -0.38
CA ALA A 73 -2.20 6.29 -1.11
C ALA A 73 -3.26 5.70 -0.15
N SER A 74 -2.86 4.91 0.86
CA SER A 74 -3.80 4.35 1.84
C SER A 74 -4.52 5.43 2.66
N LEU A 75 -3.85 6.55 2.97
CA LEU A 75 -4.48 7.69 3.63
C LEU A 75 -5.49 8.42 2.72
N LYS A 76 -5.35 8.37 1.39
CA LYS A 76 -6.35 8.90 0.45
C LYS A 76 -7.57 7.99 0.31
N GLU A 77 -7.37 6.68 0.46
CA GLU A 77 -8.44 5.69 0.38
C GLU A 77 -9.38 5.70 1.59
N THR A 78 -8.98 6.33 2.71
CA THR A 78 -9.88 6.48 3.86
C THR A 78 -11.13 7.27 3.49
N THR A 79 -12.29 6.79 3.95
CA THR A 79 -13.57 7.48 3.79
C THR A 79 -13.93 8.29 5.03
N ASP A 80 -13.19 8.13 6.14
CA ASP A 80 -13.48 8.76 7.42
C ASP A 80 -13.22 10.29 7.39
N PRO A 81 -14.24 11.12 7.64
CA PRO A 81 -14.10 12.57 7.61
C PRO A 81 -13.24 13.12 8.76
N GLY A 82 -13.18 12.44 9.91
CA GLY A 82 -12.36 12.84 11.06
C GLY A 82 -10.87 12.67 10.78
N ILE A 83 -10.49 11.54 10.18
CA ILE A 83 -9.12 11.27 9.73
C ILE A 83 -8.71 12.29 8.66
N LYS A 84 -9.56 12.57 7.67
CA LYS A 84 -9.29 13.60 6.65
C LYS A 84 -9.05 14.99 7.26
N SER A 85 -9.88 15.39 8.22
CA SER A 85 -9.75 16.68 8.90
C SER A 85 -8.42 16.78 9.68
N ARG A 86 -8.03 15.69 10.35
CA ARG A 86 -6.75 15.63 11.06
C ARG A 86 -5.56 15.66 10.11
N LEU A 87 -5.60 14.92 8.98
CA LEU A 87 -4.57 14.96 7.94
C LEU A 87 -4.38 16.38 7.39
N ALA A 88 -5.49 17.07 7.09
CA ALA A 88 -5.46 18.46 6.65
C ALA A 88 -4.87 19.39 7.72
N SER A 89 -5.18 19.16 9.00
CA SER A 89 -4.63 19.93 10.13
C SER A 89 -3.13 19.73 10.31
N LEU A 90 -2.58 18.60 9.85
CA LEU A 90 -1.13 18.36 9.85
C LEU A 90 -0.41 19.11 8.72
N GLY A 91 -1.13 19.77 7.81
CA GLY A 91 -0.56 20.53 6.69
C GLY A 91 0.11 19.66 5.64
N LEU A 92 -0.23 18.37 5.60
CA LEU A 92 0.38 17.40 4.69
C LEU A 92 -0.35 17.44 3.34
N ASN A 93 0.42 17.63 2.27
CA ASN A 93 -0.10 17.53 0.90
C ASN A 93 -0.05 16.06 0.48
N LEU A 94 -1.19 15.38 0.60
CA LEU A 94 -1.36 13.99 0.18
C LEU A 94 -1.67 13.92 -1.31
#